data_AF-A0AA37FTR7-F1
#
_entry.id   AF-A0AA37FTR7-F1
#
_cell.length_a   1.000
_cell.length_b   1.000
_cell.length_c   1.000
_cell.angle_alpha   90.00
_cell.angle_beta   90.00
_cell.angle_gamma   90.00
#
_symmetry.space_group_name_H-M   'P 1'
#
loop_
_entity.id
_entity.type
_entity.pdbx_description
1 polymer ?
#
loop_
_entity_poly.entity_id
_entity_poly.type
_entity_poly.pdbx_seq_one_letter_code
_entity_poly.pdbx_strand_id
1 'polypeptide(L)' 'MSATQLQDELTALLGDLDAIDLTPEDRRLIANRIERMMPVEYSPAQR' A
#
# COMPACT_ATOMS: atom_id res chain seq x y z
N MET A 1 -12.39 9.15 -7.86
CA MET A 1 -11.73 7.83 -7.84
C MET A 1 -12.59 6.89 -7.01
N SER A 2 -12.88 5.70 -7.51
CA SER A 2 -13.58 4.67 -6.74
C SER A 2 -12.61 3.91 -5.82
N ALA A 3 -13.12 3.23 -4.79
CA ALA A 3 -12.31 2.42 -3.88
C ALA A 3 -11.53 1.31 -4.62
N THR A 4 -12.12 0.73 -5.67
CA THR A 4 -11.47 -0.27 -6.53
C THR A 4 -10.30 0.32 -7.31
N GLN A 5 -10.48 1.50 -7.89
CA GLN A 5 -9.40 2.18 -8.62
C GLN A 5 -8.22 2.52 -7.70
N LEU A 6 -8.49 2.94 -6.47
CA LEU A 6 -7.45 3.18 -5.47
C LEU A 6 -6.71 1.89 -5.10
N GLN A 7 -7.43 0.77 -4.95
CA GLN A 7 -6.84 -0.53 -4.66
C GLN A 7 -5.90 -0.98 -5.80
N ASP A 8 -6.32 -0.85 -7.04
CA ASP A 8 -5.55 -1.24 -8.23
C ASP A 8 -4.26 -0.42 -8.36
N GLU A 9 -4.33 0.90 -8.15
CA GLU A 9 -3.16 1.78 -8.14
C GLU A 9 -2.19 1.45 -7.00
N LEU A 10 -2.71 1.12 -5.81
CA LEU A 10 -1.88 0.72 -4.67
C LEU A 10 -1.14 -0.59 -4.94
N THR A 11 -1.83 -1.57 -5.53
CA THR A 11 -1.24 -2.86 -5.91
C THR A 11 -0.18 -2.69 -7.00
N ALA A 12 -0.41 -1.83 -7.99
CA ALA A 12 0.58 -1.52 -9.02
C ALA A 12 1.83 -0.85 -8.42
N LEU A 13 1.65 0.14 -7.55
CA LEU A 13 2.75 0.82 -6.85
C LEU A 13 3.57 -0.14 -5.99
N LEU A 14 2.92 -1.07 -5.28
CA LEU A 14 3.62 -2.10 -4.50
C LEU A 14 4.40 -3.08 -5.41
N GLY A 15 3.86 -3.45 -6.57
CA GLY A 15 4.56 -4.26 -7.56
C GLY A 15 5.78 -3.56 -8.17
N ASP A 16 5.68 -2.26 -8.44
CA ASP A 16 6.80 -1.45 -8.93
C ASP A 16 7.91 -1.31 -7.87
N LEU A 17 7.54 -1.23 -6.59
CA LEU A 17 8.49 -1.22 -5.47
C LEU A 17 9.21 -2.57 -5.31
N ASP A 18 8.58 -3.69 -5.67
CA ASP A 18 9.22 -5.00 -5.63
C ASP A 18 10.32 -5.16 -6.70
N ALA A 19 10.22 -4.42 -7.81
CA ALA A 19 11.24 -4.37 -8.87
C ALA A 19 12.44 -3.48 -8.51
N ILE A 20 12.31 -2.63 -7.49
CA ILE A 20 13.41 -1.86 -6.92
C ILE A 20 14.12 -2.76 -5.90
N ASP A 21 15.45 -2.75 -5.90
CA ASP A 21 16.26 -3.51 -4.93
C ASP A 21 16.18 -2.84 -3.54
N LEU A 22 15.00 -2.88 -2.95
CA LEU A 22 14.68 -2.34 -1.64
C LEU A 22 15.04 -3.37 -0.59
N THR A 23 15.79 -2.92 0.41
CA THR A 23 16.04 -3.73 1.59
C THR A 23 14.71 -4.03 2.31
N PRO A 24 14.63 -5.11 3.09
CA PRO A 24 13.44 -5.41 3.89
C PRO A 24 13.03 -4.26 4.83
N GLU A 25 13.98 -3.44 5.28
CA GLU A 25 13.72 -2.26 6.12
C GLU A 25 13.02 -1.14 5.33
N ASP A 26 13.48 -0.86 4.11
CA ASP A 26 12.87 0.15 3.24
C ASP A 26 11.43 -0.23 2.88
N ARG A 27 11.17 -1.52 2.59
CA ARG A 27 9.82 -2.03 2.33
C ARG A 27 8.89 -1.79 3.53
N ARG A 28 9.37 -2.04 4.75
CA ARG A 28 8.60 -1.83 5.97
C ARG A 28 8.29 -0.34 6.20
N LEU A 29 9.25 0.55 5.93
CA LEU A 29 9.05 2.00 6.07
C LEU A 29 8.00 2.54 5.08
N ILE A 30 8.01 2.03 3.85
CA ILE A 30 7.06 2.43 2.81
C ILE A 30 5.65 1.91 3.13
N ALA A 31 5.50 0.64 3.48
CA ALA A 31 4.21 0.08 3.89
C ALA A 31 3.58 0.87 5.06
N ASN A 32 4.36 1.13 6.12
CA ASN A 32 3.92 1.96 7.25
C ASN A 32 3.55 3.40 6.87
N ARG A 33 4.16 3.95 5.82
CA ARG A 33 3.82 5.29 5.33
C ARG A 33 2.50 5.26 4.54
N ILE A 34 2.29 4.24 3.72
CA ILE A 34 1.05 4.03 2.96
C ILE A 34 -0.12 3.81 3.93
N GLU A 35 0.03 2.96 4.94
CA GLU A 35 -1.00 2.71 5.96
C GLU A 35 -1.42 3.99 6.70
N ARG A 36 -0.48 4.88 6.99
CA ARG A 36 -0.78 6.19 7.63
C ARG A 36 -1.47 7.19 6.69
N MET A 37 -1.34 7.00 5.38
CA MET A 37 -2.00 7.83 4.36
C MET A 37 -3.38 7.30 3.99
N MET A 38 -3.66 6.02 4.28
CA MET A 38 -4.97 5.43 4.08
C MET A 38 -5.99 6.05 5.06
N PRO A 39 -7.17 6.47 4.60
CA PRO A 39 -8.22 6.95 5.48
C PRO A 39 -8.69 5.80 6.39
N VAL A 40 -8.92 6.12 7.67
CA VAL A 40 -9.22 5.18 8.77
C VAL A 40 -10.44 4.28 8.51
N GLU A 41 -11.28 4.62 7.53
CA GLU A 41 -12.50 3.88 7.21
C GLU A 41 -12.30 2.56 6.44
N TYR A 42 -11.09 2.27 5.91
CA TYR A 42 -10.83 1.01 5.19
C TYR A 42 -10.02 0.02 6.04
N SER A 43 -10.68 -0.61 7.02
CA SER A 43 -10.18 -1.82 7.65
C SER A 43 -10.96 -3.04 7.10
N PRO A 44 -10.38 -3.85 6.21
CA PRO A 44 -11.00 -5.10 5.78
C PRO A 44 -10.96 -6.20 6.87
N ALA A 45 -10.45 -5.91 8.07
CA ALA A 45 -10.32 -6.87 9.17
C ALA A 45 -11.61 -7.08 10.00
N GLN A 46 -12.80 -6.85 9.44
CA GLN A 46 -14.09 -7.09 10.13
C GLN A 46 -15.09 -7.95 9.33
N ARG A 47 -14.62 -8.95 8.59
CA ARG A 47 -15.48 -10.04 8.13
C ARG A 47 -14.84 -11.39 8.35
#